data_AF-A0A3D0NMM0-F1
#
_entry.id   AF-A0A3D0NMM0-F1
#
_cell.length_a   1.000
_cell.length_b   1.000
_cell.length_c   1.000
_cell.angle_alpha   90.00
_cell.angle_beta   90.00
_cell.angle_gamma   90.00
#
_symmetry.space_group_name_H-M   'P 1'
#
loop_
_entity.id
_entity.type
_entity.pdbx_description
1 polymer ?
#
loop_
_entity_poly.entity_id
_entity_poly.type
_entity_poly.pdbx_seq_one_letter_code
_entity_poly.pdbx_strand_id
1 'polypeptide(L)'
;MTATESASGPAAETWPAYLRRVSAGATQAQVAAQVGVGRLSVCNWLRGTTHPKAETVIDVARAYRRSPVEALIVARYLEPSEAVEPVVIRASLADARAEDLGAEVPARLAELARRSGGRTGLDLG
;
A
#
# COMPACT_ATOMS: atom_id res chain seq x y z
N MET A 1 -0.36 35.77 -22.56
CA MET A 1 0.80 34.86 -22.42
C MET A 1 0.96 34.54 -20.95
N THR A 2 0.53 33.36 -20.53
CA THR A 2 1.13 32.51 -19.49
C THR A 2 0.33 31.20 -19.53
N ALA A 3 0.80 30.27 -20.36
CA ALA A 3 0.38 28.89 -20.26
C ALA A 3 1.01 28.34 -18.98
N THR A 4 0.19 27.91 -18.03
CA THR A 4 0.66 27.11 -16.90
C THR A 4 1.19 25.81 -17.47
N GLU A 5 2.50 25.71 -17.45
CA GLU A 5 3.26 24.52 -17.78
C GLU A 5 2.83 23.42 -16.80
N SER A 6 1.93 22.54 -17.25
CA SER A 6 1.63 21.29 -16.55
C SER A 6 2.93 20.54 -16.40
N ALA A 7 3.50 20.56 -15.19
CA ALA A 7 4.61 19.71 -14.80
C ALA A 7 4.18 18.25 -14.99
N SER A 8 4.49 17.70 -16.16
CA SER A 8 4.36 16.29 -16.46
C SER A 8 5.46 15.59 -15.67
N GLY A 9 5.09 15.15 -14.46
CA GLY A 9 5.91 14.20 -13.71
C GLY A 9 6.19 12.96 -14.56
N PRO A 10 7.26 12.19 -14.27
CA PRO A 10 7.60 11.01 -15.05
C PRO A 10 6.35 10.11 -15.16
N ALA A 11 6.00 9.74 -16.39
CA ALA A 11 4.82 8.92 -16.67
C ALA A 11 4.84 7.68 -15.76
N ALA A 12 3.82 7.55 -14.89
CA ALA A 12 3.73 6.45 -13.94
C ALA A 12 3.84 5.10 -14.65
N GLU A 13 4.57 4.15 -14.06
CA GLU A 13 4.75 2.80 -14.61
C GLU A 13 3.39 2.15 -14.88
N THR A 14 3.23 1.55 -16.06
CA THR A 14 2.01 0.83 -16.43
C THR A 14 2.04 -0.61 -15.92
N TRP A 15 0.87 -1.22 -15.70
CA TRP A 15 0.78 -2.62 -15.30
C TRP A 15 1.58 -3.61 -16.18
N PRO A 16 1.56 -3.52 -17.52
CA PRO A 16 2.40 -4.37 -18.37
C PRO A 16 3.90 -4.20 -18.13
N ALA A 17 4.35 -2.96 -17.91
CA ALA A 17 5.77 -2.66 -17.65
C ALA A 17 6.19 -3.22 -16.28
N TYR A 18 5.36 -2.99 -15.25
CA TYR A 18 5.54 -3.55 -13.92
C TYR A 18 5.64 -5.07 -13.94
N LEU A 19 4.69 -5.74 -14.60
CA LEU A 19 4.67 -7.20 -14.66
C LEU A 19 5.92 -7.77 -15.34
N ARG A 20 6.42 -7.13 -16.42
CA ARG A 20 7.68 -7.52 -17.08
C ARG A 20 8.88 -7.33 -16.16
N ARG A 21 8.93 -6.20 -15.43
CA ARG A 21 10.02 -5.89 -14.50
C ARG A 21 10.09 -6.89 -13.36
N VAL A 22 8.97 -7.16 -12.67
CA VAL A 22 8.97 -8.03 -11.49
C VAL A 22 9.11 -9.52 -11.83
N SER A 23 8.70 -9.93 -13.03
CA SER A 23 8.82 -11.31 -13.50
C SER A 23 10.19 -11.68 -14.08
N ALA A 24 11.11 -10.71 -14.21
CA ALA A 24 12.52 -10.92 -14.55
C ALA A 24 12.76 -11.84 -15.77
N GLY A 25 11.93 -11.71 -16.81
CA GLY A 25 12.06 -12.49 -18.05
C GLY A 25 11.34 -13.85 -18.04
N ALA A 26 10.54 -14.15 -17.01
CA ALA A 26 9.68 -15.32 -17.02
C ALA A 26 8.69 -15.30 -18.21
N THR A 27 8.46 -16.46 -18.80
CA THR A 27 7.47 -16.63 -19.87
C THR A 27 6.06 -16.47 -19.31
N GLN A 28 5.09 -16.14 -20.18
CA GLN A 28 3.68 -16.02 -19.79
C GLN A 28 3.14 -17.28 -19.08
N ALA A 29 3.63 -18.47 -19.48
CA ALA A 29 3.24 -19.73 -18.86
C ALA A 29 3.82 -19.88 -17.44
N GLN A 30 5.07 -19.48 -17.23
CA GLN A 30 5.68 -19.46 -15.90
C GLN A 30 5.00 -18.45 -14.98
N VAL A 31 4.69 -17.24 -15.48
CA VAL A 31 3.94 -16.25 -14.70
C VAL A 31 2.56 -16.80 -14.32
N ALA A 32 1.86 -17.41 -15.27
CA ALA A 32 0.54 -17.98 -15.05
C ALA A 32 0.56 -19.09 -13.98
N ALA A 33 1.54 -20.01 -14.07
CA ALA A 33 1.71 -21.09 -13.10
C ALA A 33 2.07 -20.57 -11.70
N GLN A 34 2.98 -19.59 -11.61
CA GLN A 34 3.44 -19.00 -10.35
C GLN A 34 2.30 -18.27 -9.60
N VAL A 35 1.40 -17.62 -10.34
CA VAL A 35 0.29 -16.82 -9.78
C VAL A 35 -0.99 -17.65 -9.62
N GLY A 36 -1.11 -18.81 -10.29
CA GLY A 36 -2.30 -19.64 -10.25
C GLY A 36 -3.43 -19.15 -11.18
N VAL A 37 -3.10 -18.57 -12.33
CA VAL A 37 -4.07 -18.01 -13.30
C VAL A 37 -3.90 -18.63 -14.69
N GLY A 38 -4.86 -18.38 -15.58
CA GLY A 38 -4.75 -18.80 -16.98
C GLY A 38 -3.71 -18.01 -17.78
N ARG A 39 -2.95 -18.69 -18.66
CA ARG A 39 -1.94 -18.05 -19.55
C ARG A 39 -2.53 -16.92 -20.41
N LEU A 40 -3.78 -17.08 -20.88
CA LEU A 40 -4.45 -16.08 -21.69
C LEU A 40 -4.70 -14.78 -20.91
N SER A 41 -4.96 -14.86 -19.61
CA SER A 41 -5.09 -13.68 -18.75
C SER A 41 -3.80 -12.89 -18.71
N VAL A 42 -2.66 -13.55 -18.46
CA VAL A 42 -1.33 -12.92 -18.45
C VAL A 42 -1.00 -12.30 -19.80
N CYS A 43 -1.30 -13.01 -20.89
CA CYS A 43 -1.15 -12.53 -22.26
C CYS A 43 -1.93 -11.22 -22.50
N ASN A 44 -3.19 -11.17 -22.09
CA ASN A 44 -4.04 -9.99 -22.25
C ASN A 44 -3.57 -8.82 -21.37
N TRP A 45 -3.14 -9.09 -20.13
CA TRP A 45 -2.55 -8.07 -19.27
C TRP A 45 -1.29 -7.46 -19.87
N LEU A 46 -0.38 -8.27 -20.42
CA LEU A 46 0.85 -7.78 -21.05
C LEU A 46 0.63 -7.00 -22.35
N ARG A 47 -0.53 -7.18 -22.99
CA ARG A 47 -0.98 -6.38 -24.14
C ARG A 47 -1.79 -5.16 -23.73
N GLY A 48 -2.16 -5.04 -22.45
CA GLY A 48 -3.05 -3.99 -21.96
C GLY A 48 -4.51 -4.13 -22.42
N THR A 49 -4.92 -5.29 -22.95
CA THR A 49 -6.29 -5.49 -23.45
C THR A 49 -7.28 -5.80 -22.33
N THR A 50 -6.80 -6.33 -21.21
CA THR A 50 -7.57 -6.50 -19.99
C THR A 50 -6.77 -6.04 -18.79
N HIS A 51 -7.49 -5.72 -17.73
CA HIS A 51 -6.92 -5.36 -16.44
C HIS A 51 -7.13 -6.51 -15.44
N PRO A 52 -6.12 -6.89 -14.63
CA PRO A 52 -6.33 -7.85 -13.53
C PRO A 52 -7.26 -7.26 -12.48
N LYS A 53 -7.96 -8.13 -11.74
CA LYS A 53 -8.69 -7.73 -10.53
C LYS A 53 -7.71 -7.40 -9.40
N ALA A 54 -8.11 -6.57 -8.44
CA ALA A 54 -7.29 -6.19 -7.29
C ALA A 54 -6.74 -7.39 -6.50
N GLU A 55 -7.56 -8.42 -6.27
CA GLU A 55 -7.13 -9.68 -5.64
C GLU A 55 -5.96 -10.32 -6.39
N THR A 56 -6.08 -10.45 -7.71
CA THR A 56 -5.02 -11.02 -8.56
C THR A 56 -3.78 -10.13 -8.60
N VAL A 57 -3.92 -8.81 -8.51
CA VAL A 57 -2.78 -7.88 -8.37
C VAL A 57 -2.00 -8.16 -7.08
N ILE A 58 -2.71 -8.39 -5.98
CA ILE A 58 -2.11 -8.76 -4.69
C ILE A 58 -1.40 -10.12 -4.79
N ASP A 59 -2.01 -11.10 -5.46
CA ASP A 59 -1.39 -12.42 -5.67
C ASP A 59 -0.12 -12.34 -6.50
N VAL A 60 -0.13 -11.55 -7.58
CA VAL A 60 1.08 -11.26 -8.38
C VAL A 60 2.16 -10.63 -7.49
N ALA A 61 1.82 -9.63 -6.69
CA ALA A 61 2.79 -8.97 -5.80
C ALA A 61 3.43 -9.97 -4.85
N ARG A 62 2.62 -10.80 -4.18
CA ARG A 62 3.09 -11.83 -3.23
C ARG A 62 3.94 -12.90 -3.92
N ALA A 63 3.49 -13.38 -5.08
CA ALA A 63 4.19 -14.39 -5.89
C ALA A 63 5.62 -13.98 -6.28
N TYR A 64 5.86 -12.67 -6.48
CA TYR A 64 7.16 -12.10 -6.80
C TYR A 64 7.83 -11.37 -5.62
N ARG A 65 7.33 -11.56 -4.40
CA ARG A 65 7.85 -10.95 -3.15
C ARG A 65 7.97 -9.42 -3.24
N ARG A 66 6.92 -8.78 -3.75
CA ARG A 66 6.75 -7.32 -3.86
C ARG A 66 5.67 -6.84 -2.92
N SER A 67 5.66 -5.53 -2.67
CA SER A 67 4.63 -4.89 -1.85
C SER A 67 3.29 -4.94 -2.59
N PRO A 68 2.21 -5.47 -1.98
CA PRO A 68 0.87 -5.37 -2.56
C PRO A 68 0.43 -3.93 -2.81
N VAL A 69 0.88 -2.98 -1.96
CA VAL A 69 0.57 -1.55 -2.13
C VAL A 69 1.22 -0.99 -3.40
N GLU A 70 2.51 -1.31 -3.65
CA GLU A 70 3.20 -0.95 -4.90
C GLU A 70 2.42 -1.43 -6.12
N ALA A 71 2.02 -2.70 -6.11
CA ALA A 71 1.30 -3.32 -7.23
C ALA A 71 -0.08 -2.69 -7.46
N LEU A 72 -0.82 -2.39 -6.38
CA LEU A 72 -2.14 -1.75 -6.45
C LEU A 72 -2.05 -0.31 -6.99
N ILE A 73 -0.99 0.43 -6.67
CA ILE A 73 -0.75 1.76 -7.23
C ILE A 73 -0.51 1.69 -8.73
N VAL A 74 0.39 0.81 -9.18
CA VAL A 74 0.70 0.63 -10.60
C VAL A 74 -0.53 0.13 -11.37
N ALA A 75 -1.34 -0.72 -10.74
CA ALA A 75 -2.61 -1.19 -11.26
C ALA A 75 -3.77 -0.18 -11.11
N ARG A 76 -3.50 1.07 -10.67
CA ARG A 76 -4.51 2.14 -10.54
C ARG A 76 -5.70 1.81 -9.62
N TYR A 77 -5.50 0.90 -8.67
CA TYR A 77 -6.46 0.62 -7.60
C TYR A 77 -6.24 1.52 -6.38
N LEU A 78 -5.05 2.09 -6.24
CA LEU A 78 -4.70 3.08 -5.24
C LEU A 78 -3.95 4.24 -5.92
N GLU A 79 -4.16 5.44 -5.43
CA GLU A 79 -3.31 6.58 -5.74
C GLU A 79 -2.08 6.59 -4.82
N PRO A 80 -0.91 7.09 -5.27
CA PRO A 80 0.29 7.18 -4.43
C PRO A 80 0.06 7.94 -3.11
N SER A 81 -0.86 8.92 -3.11
CA SER A 81 -1.23 9.69 -1.91
C SER A 81 -1.93 8.83 -0.86
N GLU A 82 -2.66 7.79 -1.24
CA GLU A 82 -3.34 6.90 -0.30
C GLU A 82 -2.35 5.97 0.43
N ALA A 83 -1.16 5.76 -0.13
CA ALA A 83 -0.14 4.90 0.47
C ALA A 83 0.76 5.60 1.50
N VAL A 84 0.75 6.93 1.55
CA VAL A 84 1.45 7.72 2.58
C VAL A 84 0.58 8.00 3.80
N GLU A 85 -0.73 7.78 3.71
CA GLU A 85 -1.61 7.89 4.87
C GLU A 85 -1.35 6.75 5.87
N PRO A 86 -1.41 7.02 7.19
CA PRO A 86 -1.26 5.97 8.19
C PRO A 86 -2.33 4.89 8.02
N VAL A 87 -1.90 3.65 7.78
CA VAL A 87 -2.82 2.51 7.75
C VAL A 87 -3.30 2.22 9.16
N VAL A 88 -4.53 2.64 9.47
CA VAL A 88 -5.16 2.36 10.77
C VAL A 88 -5.84 0.99 10.71
N ILE A 89 -5.13 -0.04 11.13
CA ILE A 89 -5.76 -1.34 11.41
C ILE A 89 -6.42 -1.24 12.78
N ARG A 90 -7.76 -1.27 12.81
CA ARG A 90 -8.49 -1.41 14.08
C ARG A 90 -8.30 -2.82 14.59
N ALA A 91 -7.28 -3.04 15.40
CA ALA A 91 -7.16 -4.24 16.19
C ALA A 91 -8.29 -4.26 17.22
N SER A 92 -8.99 -5.38 17.33
CA SER A 92 -9.89 -5.60 18.45
C SER A 92 -9.04 -5.68 19.72
N LEU A 93 -9.48 -4.99 20.79
CA LEU A 93 -8.87 -5.16 22.11
C LEU A 93 -8.96 -6.62 22.59
N ALA A 94 -9.93 -7.39 22.07
CA ALA A 94 -10.09 -8.79 22.40
C ALA A 94 -8.95 -9.69 21.87
N ASP A 95 -8.25 -9.25 20.83
CA ASP A 95 -7.13 -9.99 20.22
C ASP A 95 -5.77 -9.56 20.77
N ALA A 96 -5.74 -8.54 21.63
CA ALA A 96 -4.53 -8.07 22.27
C ALA A 96 -4.08 -9.04 23.36
N ARG A 97 -2.77 -9.23 23.51
CA ARG A 97 -2.23 -10.02 24.62
C ARG A 97 -2.41 -9.24 25.94
N ALA A 98 -2.63 -9.96 27.02
CA ALA A 98 -2.87 -9.34 28.33
C ALA A 98 -1.68 -8.47 28.78
N GLU A 99 -0.46 -8.86 28.41
CA GLU A 99 0.77 -8.13 28.70
C GLU A 99 0.82 -6.79 27.93
N ASP A 100 0.42 -6.80 26.66
CA ASP A 100 0.38 -5.60 25.82
C ASP A 100 -0.65 -4.60 26.37
N LEU A 101 -1.82 -5.09 26.80
CA LEU A 101 -2.86 -4.28 27.44
C LEU A 101 -2.40 -3.70 28.79
N GLY A 102 -1.75 -4.51 29.61
CA GLY A 102 -1.24 -4.10 30.92
C GLY A 102 -0.15 -3.01 30.83
N ALA A 103 0.69 -3.07 29.78
CA ALA A 103 1.70 -2.04 29.52
C ALA A 103 1.11 -0.75 28.93
N GLU A 104 0.09 -0.84 28.09
CA GLU A 104 -0.48 0.31 27.37
C GLU A 104 -1.26 1.27 28.30
N VAL A 105 -1.99 0.77 29.29
CA VAL A 105 -2.78 1.60 30.23
C VAL A 105 -1.92 2.63 30.99
N PRO A 106 -0.84 2.25 31.70
CA PRO A 106 0.02 3.21 32.40
C PRO A 106 0.73 4.14 31.42
N ALA A 107 1.13 3.67 30.24
CA ALA A 107 1.74 4.50 29.21
C ALA A 107 0.80 5.62 28.74
N ARG A 108 -0.48 5.30 28.48
CA ARG A 108 -1.51 6.29 28.10
C ARG A 108 -1.80 7.29 29.22
N LEU A 109 -1.89 6.84 30.47
CA LEU A 109 -2.10 7.75 31.61
C LEU A 109 -0.96 8.74 31.76
N ALA A 110 0.30 8.28 31.62
CA ALA A 110 1.47 9.15 31.65
C ALA A 110 1.46 10.18 30.51
N GLU A 111 1.09 9.77 29.30
CA GLU A 111 0.96 10.67 28.15
C GLU A 111 -0.13 11.73 28.36
N LEU A 112 -1.30 11.34 28.87
CA LEU A 112 -2.38 12.28 29.20
C LEU A 112 -1.97 13.26 30.30
N ALA A 113 -1.23 12.80 31.31
CA ALA A 113 -0.70 13.67 32.36
C ALA A 113 0.29 14.71 31.78
N ARG A 114 1.20 14.29 30.88
CA ARG A 114 2.12 15.21 30.17
C ARG A 114 1.37 16.25 29.35
N ARG A 115 0.36 15.82 28.58
CA ARG A 115 -0.47 16.72 27.75
C ARG A 115 -1.33 17.67 28.59
N SER A 116 -1.69 17.28 29.81
CA SER A 116 -2.48 18.12 30.73
C SER A 116 -1.61 19.09 31.51
N GLY A 117 -0.40 18.70 31.92
CA GLY A 117 0.57 19.56 32.59
C GLY A 117 1.16 20.66 31.71
N GLY A 118 1.09 20.52 30.37
CA GLY A 118 1.50 21.56 29.43
C GLY A 118 0.52 22.74 29.27
N ARG A 119 -0.68 22.69 29.86
CA ARG A 119 -1.73 23.71 29.68
C ARG A 119 -1.91 24.68 30.85
N THR A 120 -1.23 24.46 31.97
CA THR A 120 -1.34 25.27 33.20
C THR A 120 -0.17 26.24 33.40
N GLY A 121 0.72 26.39 32.42
CA GLY A 121 1.90 27.25 32.47
C GLY A 121 1.74 28.64 31.85
N LEU A 122 0.52 29.13 31.65
CA LEU A 122 0.30 30.50 31.17
C LEU A 122 -0.76 31.19 32.03
N ASP A 123 -0.37 32.38 32.48
CA ASP A 123 -1.18 33.45 33.06
C ASP A 123 -1.31 33.48 34.59
N LEU A 124 -0.33 34.14 35.22
CA LEU A 124 -0.56 35.11 36.31
C LEU A 124 0.64 36.10 36.32
N GLY A 125 0.47 37.23 35.63
CA GLY A 125 1.34 38.40 35.68
C GLY A 125 0.52 39.67 35.83
#